data_AF-A0A7S0JF55-F1
#
_entry.id   AF-A0A7S0JF55-F1
#
_cell.length_a   1.000
_cell.length_b   1.000
_cell.length_c   1.000
_cell.angle_alpha   90.00
_cell.angle_beta   90.00
_cell.angle_gamma   90.00
#
_symmetry.space_group_name_H-M   'P 1'
#
loop_
_entity.id
_entity.type
_entity.pdbx_description
1 polymer ?
#
loop_
_entity_poly.entity_id
_entity_poly.type
_entity_poly.pdbx_seq_one_letter_code
_entity_poly.pdbx_strand_id
1 'polypeptide(L)'
;TNVQADTEQERFRTAIHKFDTVVVGAKRVAFTAQELNVPLVVTEQYPKGLGHTVEEIDLRAAFAGGGGVFEKTCFSMMCPSVKDLLDSREYTDAIIVGIEAHVCVQQTALDLLESGKRVYLCV
;
A
#
# COMPACT_ATOMS: atom_id res chain seq x y z
N THR A 1 4.72 13.24 -4.92
CA THR A 1 4.99 11.82 -4.64
C THR A 1 3.93 11.28 -3.73
N ASN A 2 3.43 10.08 -3.98
CA ASN A 2 2.54 9.34 -3.08
C ASN A 2 3.20 8.02 -2.67
N VAL A 3 2.91 7.56 -1.45
CA VAL A 3 3.31 6.24 -0.99
C VAL A 3 2.06 5.37 -0.96
N GLN A 4 2.16 4.19 -1.57
CA GLN A 4 1.11 3.19 -1.67
C GLN A 4 1.62 1.92 -0.97
N ALA A 5 0.85 1.44 0.00
CA ALA A 5 1.14 0.22 0.74
C ALA A 5 0.05 -0.82 0.46
N ASP A 6 0.42 -1.94 -0.16
CA ASP A 6 -0.46 -3.10 -0.36
C ASP A 6 -0.25 -4.09 0.78
N THR A 7 -1.21 -4.22 1.69
CA THR A 7 -0.86 -4.52 3.08
C THR A 7 -0.48 -5.96 3.39
N GLU A 8 0.43 -6.07 4.35
CA GLU A 8 0.76 -7.26 5.10
C GLU A 8 -0.38 -7.58 6.08
N GLN A 9 -1.42 -8.29 5.64
CA GLN A 9 -2.55 -8.67 6.51
C GLN A 9 -2.23 -9.91 7.34
N GLU A 10 -2.87 -10.01 8.52
CA GLU A 10 -2.64 -11.06 9.53
C GLU A 10 -2.63 -12.49 8.99
N ARG A 11 -3.53 -12.84 8.05
CA ARG A 11 -3.61 -14.22 7.51
C ARG A 11 -2.46 -14.58 6.58
N PHE A 12 -1.65 -13.62 6.13
CA PHE A 12 -0.49 -13.88 5.28
C PHE A 12 0.78 -14.22 6.05
N ARG A 13 0.79 -14.08 7.39
CA ARG A 13 1.96 -14.36 8.26
C ARG A 13 2.64 -15.70 7.96
N THR A 14 1.87 -16.74 7.68
CA THR A 14 2.37 -18.09 7.42
C THR A 14 2.51 -18.44 5.94
N ALA A 15 1.94 -17.63 5.05
CA ALA A 15 1.93 -17.88 3.61
C ALA A 15 3.08 -17.17 2.87
N ILE A 16 3.58 -16.06 3.43
CA ILE A 16 4.60 -15.24 2.79
C ILE A 16 5.99 -15.59 3.32
N HIS A 17 6.91 -15.82 2.39
CA HIS A 17 8.31 -16.02 2.73
C HIS A 17 8.90 -14.77 3.39
N LYS A 18 9.52 -14.95 4.57
CA LYS A 18 10.13 -13.85 5.37
C LYS A 18 9.15 -12.70 5.65
N PHE A 19 7.88 -13.02 5.93
CA PHE A 19 6.85 -12.03 6.25
C PHE A 19 7.31 -10.96 7.25
N ASP A 20 7.96 -11.34 8.36
CA ASP A 20 8.47 -10.38 9.35
C ASP A 20 9.45 -9.36 8.76
N THR A 21 10.27 -9.76 7.78
CA THR A 21 11.19 -8.84 7.08
C THR A 21 10.42 -7.85 6.21
N VAL A 22 9.37 -8.32 5.54
CA VAL A 22 8.48 -7.47 4.72
C VAL A 22 7.78 -6.43 5.61
N VAL A 23 7.23 -6.87 6.76
CA VAL A 23 6.62 -5.98 7.76
C VAL A 23 7.60 -4.92 8.25
N VAL A 24 8.86 -5.28 8.51
CA VAL A 24 9.90 -4.31 8.89
C VAL A 24 10.15 -3.28 7.79
N GLY A 25 10.16 -3.71 6.52
CA GLY A 25 10.26 -2.82 5.36
C GLY A 25 9.09 -1.85 5.26
N ALA A 26 7.87 -2.38 5.27
CA ALA A 26 6.63 -1.60 5.23
C ALA A 26 6.54 -0.59 6.37
N LYS A 27 6.90 -0.99 7.60
CA LYS A 27 6.96 -0.11 8.77
C LYS A 27 7.91 1.07 8.56
N ARG A 28 9.09 0.84 7.99
CA ARG A 28 10.07 1.92 7.70
C ARG A 28 9.53 2.89 6.66
N VAL A 29 8.87 2.38 5.62
CA VAL A 29 8.25 3.21 4.57
C VAL A 29 7.11 4.04 5.15
N ALA A 30 6.21 3.43 5.94
CA ALA A 30 5.11 4.13 6.59
C ALA A 30 5.60 5.23 7.54
N PHE A 31 6.60 4.93 8.38
CA PHE A 31 7.23 5.92 9.25
C PHE A 31 7.88 7.06 8.45
N THR A 32 8.62 6.73 7.39
CA THR A 32 9.27 7.75 6.55
C THR A 32 8.25 8.64 5.84
N ALA A 33 7.14 8.06 5.36
CA ALA A 33 6.06 8.81 4.74
C ALA A 33 5.46 9.83 5.72
N GLN A 34 5.26 9.42 6.97
CA GLN A 34 4.79 10.31 8.04
C GLN A 34 5.76 11.47 8.29
N GLU A 35 7.04 11.19 8.52
CA GLU A 35 8.05 12.21 8.83
C GLU A 35 8.23 13.22 7.68
N LEU A 36 8.07 12.75 6.43
CA LEU A 36 8.18 13.59 5.24
C LEU A 36 6.85 14.23 4.80
N ASN A 37 5.76 14.02 5.55
CA ASN A 37 4.41 14.47 5.20
C ASN A 37 3.96 14.02 3.80
N VAL A 38 4.37 12.82 3.38
CA VAL A 38 3.95 12.20 2.12
C VAL A 38 2.67 11.39 2.37
N PRO A 39 1.62 11.53 1.54
CA PRO A 39 0.40 10.75 1.74
C PRO A 39 0.64 9.24 1.66
N LEU A 40 0.14 8.52 2.66
CA LEU A 40 0.22 7.06 2.74
C LEU A 40 -1.15 6.44 2.46
N VAL A 41 -1.29 5.78 1.32
CA VAL A 41 -2.49 5.04 0.92
C VAL A 41 -2.28 3.57 1.23
N VAL A 42 -3.18 2.98 2.00
CA VAL A 42 -3.11 1.62 2.51
C VAL A 42 -4.30 0.84 1.97
N THR A 43 -4.10 -0.36 1.43
CA THR A 43 -5.24 -1.22 1.02
C THR A 43 -5.24 -2.58 1.67
N GLU A 44 -6.40 -3.04 2.10
CA GLU A 44 -6.63 -4.37 2.69
C GLU A 44 -7.45 -5.24 1.72
N GLN A 45 -6.90 -6.38 1.31
CA GLN A 45 -7.61 -7.35 0.48
C GLN A 45 -8.60 -8.12 1.35
N TYR A 46 -9.90 -7.99 1.11
CA TYR A 46 -10.96 -8.74 1.80
C TYR A 46 -10.70 -8.96 3.31
N PRO A 47 -10.61 -7.89 4.13
CA PRO A 47 -10.16 -8.00 5.53
C PRO A 47 -11.05 -8.90 6.39
N LYS A 48 -12.34 -9.04 6.04
CA LYS A 48 -13.25 -10.01 6.67
C LYS A 48 -12.71 -11.45 6.64
N GLY A 49 -12.02 -11.86 5.58
CA GLY A 49 -11.43 -13.19 5.45
C GLY A 49 -9.94 -13.24 5.75
N LEU A 50 -9.19 -12.20 5.35
CA LEU A 50 -7.73 -12.16 5.43
C LEU A 50 -7.18 -11.43 6.67
N GLY A 51 -8.07 -10.91 7.53
CA GLY A 51 -7.70 -10.08 8.67
C GLY A 51 -7.33 -8.67 8.25
N HIS A 52 -7.12 -7.79 9.22
CA HIS A 52 -6.61 -6.44 8.96
C HIS A 52 -5.09 -6.46 8.77
N THR A 53 -4.55 -5.32 8.39
CA THR A 53 -3.11 -5.04 8.39
C THR A 53 -2.54 -5.36 9.77
N VAL A 54 -1.35 -5.94 9.80
CA VAL A 54 -0.67 -6.29 11.05
C VAL A 54 -0.44 -5.09 11.96
N GLU A 55 -0.62 -5.29 13.27
CA GLU A 55 -0.52 -4.23 14.29
C GLU A 55 0.88 -3.59 14.39
N GLU A 56 1.92 -4.28 13.88
CA GLU A 56 3.30 -3.79 13.84
C GLU A 56 3.48 -2.53 12.96
N ILE A 57 2.56 -2.30 12.01
CA ILE A 57 2.54 -1.14 11.12
C ILE A 57 1.57 -0.10 11.69
N ASP A 58 2.10 1.07 12.08
CA ASP A 58 1.27 2.15 12.61
C ASP A 58 0.48 2.85 11.49
N LEU A 59 -0.79 2.49 11.36
CA LEU A 59 -1.69 3.06 10.37
C LEU A 59 -2.16 4.48 10.69
N ARG A 60 -1.83 5.06 11.86
CA ARG A 60 -2.18 6.47 12.13
C ARG A 60 -1.53 7.41 11.13
N ALA A 61 -0.33 7.04 10.66
CA ALA A 61 0.37 7.72 9.57
C ALA A 61 -0.45 7.76 8.27
N ALA A 62 -1.28 6.76 8.00
CA ALA A 62 -2.13 6.72 6.80
C ALA A 62 -3.14 7.86 6.79
N PHE A 63 -3.62 8.29 7.96
CA PHE A 63 -4.59 9.39 8.05
C PHE A 63 -3.91 10.77 8.09
N ALA A 64 -2.59 10.82 8.28
CA ALA A 64 -1.81 12.05 8.16
C ALA A 64 -1.55 12.38 6.67
N GLY A 65 -1.62 13.66 6.30
CA GLY A 65 -1.38 14.07 4.89
C GLY A 65 -2.46 13.65 3.89
N GLY A 66 -3.64 13.25 4.37
CA GLY A 66 -4.78 12.88 3.53
C GLY A 66 -4.66 11.52 2.87
N GLY A 67 -3.84 10.60 3.37
CA GLY A 67 -3.94 9.20 2.94
C GLY A 67 -5.19 8.52 3.49
N GLY A 68 -5.17 7.19 3.57
CA GLY A 68 -6.25 6.43 4.18
C GLY A 68 -6.07 4.93 4.04
N VAL A 69 -6.94 4.18 4.72
CA VAL A 69 -7.04 2.72 4.64
C VAL A 69 -8.29 2.36 3.84
N PHE A 70 -8.14 1.53 2.81
CA PHE A 70 -9.20 1.18 1.88
C PHE A 70 -9.33 -0.33 1.73
N GLU A 71 -10.54 -0.84 1.88
CA GLU A 71 -10.79 -2.25 1.59
C GLU A 71 -10.92 -2.47 0.08
N LYS A 72 -10.40 -3.60 -0.42
CA LYS A 72 -10.53 -4.00 -1.82
C LYS A 72 -10.78 -5.50 -1.98
N THR A 73 -11.38 -5.85 -3.10
CA THR A 73 -11.49 -7.24 -3.58
C THR A 73 -10.78 -7.45 -4.92
N CYS A 74 -10.48 -6.37 -5.65
CA CYS A 74 -9.61 -6.43 -6.82
C CYS A 74 -8.14 -6.53 -6.42
N PHE A 75 -7.31 -7.13 -7.28
CA PHE A 75 -5.90 -7.33 -6.98
C PHE A 75 -5.12 -6.01 -6.93
N SER A 76 -5.25 -5.16 -7.95
CA SER A 76 -4.65 -3.83 -7.94
C SER A 76 -5.23 -2.96 -6.82
N MET A 77 -4.37 -2.14 -6.20
CA MET A 77 -4.76 -1.10 -5.25
C MET A 77 -5.63 -0.02 -5.90
N MET A 78 -5.61 0.11 -7.23
CA MET A 78 -6.37 1.10 -7.99
C MET A 78 -7.87 0.76 -8.07
N CYS A 79 -8.47 0.40 -6.93
CA CYS A 79 -9.90 0.27 -6.75
C CYS A 79 -10.58 1.66 -6.83
N PRO A 80 -11.91 1.73 -7.01
CA PRO A 80 -12.61 3.00 -7.18
C PRO A 80 -12.32 4.04 -6.08
N SER A 81 -12.32 3.64 -4.80
CA SER A 81 -12.07 4.55 -3.68
C SER A 81 -10.64 5.11 -3.66
N VAL A 82 -9.65 4.30 -4.03
CA VAL A 82 -8.26 4.75 -4.15
C VAL A 82 -8.08 5.63 -5.39
N LYS A 83 -8.72 5.29 -6.51
CA LYS A 83 -8.73 6.14 -7.72
C LYS A 83 -9.30 7.52 -7.42
N ASP A 84 -10.48 7.58 -6.79
CA ASP A 84 -11.11 8.87 -6.41
C ASP A 84 -10.18 9.73 -5.54
N LEU A 85 -9.47 9.10 -4.58
CA LEU A 85 -8.49 9.79 -3.75
C LEU A 85 -7.32 10.33 -4.59
N LEU A 86 -6.77 9.50 -5.48
CA LEU A 86 -5.57 9.81 -6.24
C LEU A 86 -5.84 10.77 -7.40
N ASP A 87 -7.00 10.71 -8.03
CA ASP A 87 -7.42 11.59 -9.14
C ASP A 87 -7.70 13.01 -8.64
N SER A 88 -8.02 13.16 -7.35
CA SER A 88 -8.09 14.49 -6.70
C SER A 88 -6.72 15.16 -6.48
N ARG A 89 -5.62 14.52 -6.92
CA ARG A 89 -4.24 14.93 -6.60
C ARG A 89 -3.34 14.91 -7.82
N GLU A 90 -2.48 15.92 -7.88
CA GLU A 90 -1.36 15.93 -8.80
C GLU A 90 -0.18 15.15 -8.20
N TYR A 91 0.19 14.03 -8.84
CA TYR A 91 1.39 13.28 -8.49
C TYR A 91 2.02 12.60 -9.70
N THR A 92 3.35 12.52 -9.69
CA THR A 92 4.18 11.91 -10.74
C THR A 92 4.81 10.59 -10.31
N ASP A 93 5.02 10.42 -9.01
CA ASP A 93 5.78 9.32 -8.41
C ASP A 93 4.94 8.55 -7.42
N ALA A 94 4.99 7.23 -7.54
CA ALA A 94 4.38 6.25 -6.64
C ALA A 94 5.47 5.35 -6.05
N ILE A 95 5.50 5.26 -4.73
CA ILE A 95 6.37 4.32 -4.00
C ILE A 95 5.48 3.19 -3.51
N ILE A 96 5.79 1.94 -3.88
CA ILE A 96 5.01 0.76 -3.50
C ILE A 96 5.82 -0.12 -2.55
N VAL A 97 5.21 -0.50 -1.44
CA VAL A 97 5.65 -1.56 -0.53
C VAL A 97 4.48 -2.49 -0.26
N GLY A 98 4.69 -3.80 -0.17
CA GLY A 98 3.58 -4.69 0.12
C GLY A 98 3.71 -6.14 -0.32
N ILE A 99 2.56 -6.83 -0.25
CA ILE A 99 2.37 -8.21 -0.70
C ILE A 99 1.08 -8.34 -1.54
N GLU A 100 0.93 -9.35 -2.40
CA GLU A 100 1.97 -10.26 -2.88
C GLU A 100 2.68 -9.67 -4.10
N ALA A 101 3.99 -9.91 -4.20
CA ALA A 101 4.84 -9.36 -5.26
C ALA A 101 4.28 -9.60 -6.67
N HIS A 102 3.73 -10.78 -6.93
CA HIS A 102 3.30 -11.24 -8.25
C HIS A 102 1.80 -11.08 -8.52
N VAL A 103 1.04 -10.51 -7.57
CA VAL A 103 -0.40 -10.29 -7.72
C VAL A 103 -0.70 -8.83 -7.45
N CYS A 104 -0.94 -8.46 -6.19
CA CYS A 104 -1.45 -7.15 -5.86
C CYS A 104 -0.40 -6.05 -6.14
N VAL A 105 0.86 -6.27 -5.76
CA VAL A 105 1.96 -5.33 -6.04
C VAL A 105 2.20 -5.19 -7.55
N GLN A 106 2.31 -6.31 -8.28
CA GLN A 106 2.55 -6.28 -9.73
C GLN A 106 1.41 -5.59 -10.48
N GLN A 107 0.16 -5.95 -10.22
CA GLN A 107 -0.99 -5.37 -10.91
C GLN A 107 -1.11 -3.87 -10.62
N THR A 108 -0.86 -3.46 -9.37
CA THR A 108 -0.84 -2.05 -8.99
C THR A 108 0.25 -1.28 -9.72
N ALA A 109 1.47 -1.82 -9.78
CA ALA A 109 2.57 -1.19 -10.49
C ALA A 109 2.25 -1.02 -11.99
N LEU A 110 1.65 -2.04 -12.62
CA LEU A 110 1.25 -1.98 -14.02
C LEU A 110 0.18 -0.89 -14.27
N ASP A 111 -0.88 -0.85 -13.45
CA ASP A 111 -1.94 0.17 -13.58
C ASP A 111 -1.38 1.60 -13.44
N LEU A 112 -0.44 1.81 -12.52
CA LEU A 112 0.19 3.12 -12.31
C LEU A 112 1.11 3.52 -13.47
N LEU A 113 1.88 2.56 -14.00
CA LEU A 113 2.70 2.77 -15.20
C LEU A 113 1.83 3.12 -16.41
N GLU A 114 0.71 2.41 -16.61
CA GLU A 114 -0.26 2.71 -17.68
C GLU A 114 -0.86 4.11 -17.50
N SER A 115 -1.04 4.55 -16.27
CA SER A 115 -1.49 5.90 -15.90
C SER A 115 -0.38 6.98 -16.02
N GLY A 116 0.78 6.65 -16.58
CA GLY A 116 1.89 7.57 -16.79
C GLY A 116 2.66 7.96 -15.52
N LYS A 117 2.51 7.21 -14.43
CA LYS A 117 3.24 7.45 -13.17
C LYS A 117 4.58 6.72 -13.18
N ARG A 118 5.56 7.28 -12.47
CA ARG A 118 6.82 6.59 -12.16
C ARG A 118 6.62 5.74 -10.91
N VAL A 119 6.99 4.46 -10.99
CA VAL A 119 6.79 3.50 -9.91
C VAL A 119 8.13 3.07 -9.33
N TYR A 120 8.26 3.14 -8.01
CA TYR A 120 9.41 2.68 -7.24
C TYR A 120 8.97 1.54 -6.32
N LEU A 121 9.57 0.37 -6.46
CA LEU A 121 9.28 -0.77 -5.58
C LEU A 121 10.30 -0.81 -4.44
N CYS A 122 9.81 -0.81 -3.20
CA CYS A 122 10.62 -1.04 -2.01
C CYS A 122 10.67 -2.55 -1.71
N VAL A 123 11.79 -3.18 -2.12
CA VAL A 123 12.08 -4.62 -1.96
C VAL A 123 12.93 -4.93 -0.74
#